data_AF-A0A401U1Y4-F1
#
_entry.id   AF-A0A401U1Y4-F1
#
_cell.length_a   1.000
_cell.length_b   1.000
_cell.length_c   1.000
_cell.angle_alpha   90.00
_cell.angle_beta   90.00
_cell.angle_gamma   90.00
#
_symmetry.space_group_name_H-M   'P 1'
#
loop_
_entity.id
_entity.type
_entity.pdbx_description
1 polymer ?
#
loop_
_entity_poly.entity_id
_entity_poly.type
_entity_poly.pdbx_seq_one_letter_code
_entity_poly.pdbx_strand_id
1 'polypeptide(L)'
;MIFAEPRFATAIMEEKDLAGLTDANDELDRIVAQLIARRPDIRLLFLVGSCPSEVIKLDLSRAALRLSQKFSPGVRVLNYSGSGIETTFTQGEDACLASLVPAAPPTRTSEDQL
;
A
#
# COMPACT_ATOMS: atom_id res chain seq x y z
N MET A 1 17.16 1.09 13.09
CA MET A 1 16.14 1.24 14.14
C MET A 1 15.03 0.21 13.94
N ILE A 2 15.32 -1.09 14.13
CA ILE A 2 14.29 -2.15 13.97
C ILE A 2 13.52 -2.43 15.27
N PHE A 3 14.11 -2.06 16.41
CA PHE A 3 13.55 -2.31 17.75
C PHE A 3 12.77 -1.12 18.33
N ALA A 4 12.46 -0.10 17.53
CA ALA A 4 11.81 1.14 17.96
C ALA A 4 10.33 1.20 17.54
N GLU A 5 9.64 0.07 17.53
CA GLU A 5 8.26 -0.08 17.04
C GLU A 5 8.03 0.61 15.68
N PRO A 6 8.82 0.26 14.64
CA PRO A 6 8.71 0.91 13.35
C PRO A 6 7.32 0.71 12.75
N ARG A 7 6.86 1.71 11.99
CA ARG A 7 5.56 1.69 11.30
C ARG A 7 5.66 1.12 9.88
N PHE A 8 6.49 0.10 9.71
CA PHE A 8 6.63 -0.66 8.46
C PHE A 8 6.73 -2.15 8.77
N ALA A 9 6.31 -2.97 7.82
CA ALA A 9 6.42 -4.42 7.87
C ALA A 9 6.41 -4.97 6.44
N THR A 10 6.83 -6.23 6.28
CA THR A 10 6.78 -6.94 5.00
C THR A 10 5.83 -8.11 5.11
N ALA A 11 4.84 -8.19 4.21
CA ALA A 11 4.09 -9.42 3.98
C ALA A 11 4.96 -10.34 3.10
N ILE A 12 5.70 -11.24 3.74
CA ILE A 12 6.61 -12.15 3.04
C ILE A 12 5.77 -13.21 2.31
N MET A 13 5.98 -13.34 0.99
CA MET A 13 5.35 -14.38 0.18
C MET A 13 5.87 -15.76 0.57
N GLU A 14 4.94 -16.70 0.77
CA GLU A 14 5.22 -18.09 1.07
C GLU A 14 5.12 -18.96 -0.20
N GLU A 15 5.60 -20.19 -0.12
CA GLU A 15 5.58 -21.14 -1.25
C GLU A 15 4.16 -21.36 -1.79
N LYS A 16 3.15 -21.41 -0.92
CA LYS A 16 1.74 -21.55 -1.30
C LYS A 16 1.23 -20.41 -2.18
N ASP A 17 1.75 -19.20 -1.98
CA ASP A 17 1.36 -18.00 -2.73
C ASP A 17 1.94 -18.08 -4.15
N LEU A 18 3.18 -18.57 -4.27
CA LEU A 18 3.87 -18.76 -5.55
C LEU A 18 3.33 -19.95 -6.35
N ALA A 19 2.90 -21.00 -5.65
CA ALA A 19 2.31 -22.20 -6.25
C ALA A 19 0.84 -22.00 -6.68
N GLY A 20 0.23 -20.84 -6.40
CA GLY A 20 -1.18 -20.57 -6.68
C GLY A 20 -2.13 -21.44 -5.84
N LEU A 21 -1.66 -22.02 -4.74
CA LEU A 21 -2.46 -22.82 -3.81
C LEU A 21 -3.33 -21.93 -2.91
N THR A 22 -2.99 -20.65 -2.82
CA THR A 22 -3.78 -19.61 -2.13
C THR A 22 -3.90 -18.40 -3.05
N ASP A 23 -5.07 -17.76 -3.07
CA ASP A 23 -5.23 -16.50 -3.79
C ASP A 23 -4.47 -15.38 -3.05
N ALA A 24 -3.51 -14.77 -3.74
CA ALA A 24 -2.66 -13.74 -3.16
C ALA A 24 -3.44 -12.49 -2.71
N ASN A 25 -4.58 -12.17 -3.33
CA ASN A 25 -5.43 -11.06 -2.89
C ASN A 25 -6.16 -11.40 -1.59
N ASP A 26 -6.67 -12.62 -1.45
CA ASP A 26 -7.34 -13.07 -0.22
C ASP A 26 -6.36 -13.07 0.97
N GLU A 27 -5.13 -13.52 0.74
CA GLU A 27 -4.10 -13.52 1.78
C GLU A 27 -3.66 -12.08 2.13
N LEU A 28 -3.47 -11.21 1.14
CA LEU A 28 -3.19 -9.80 1.36
C LEU A 28 -4.31 -9.12 2.16
N ASP A 29 -5.57 -9.43 1.87
CA ASP A 29 -6.72 -8.92 2.61
C ASP A 29 -6.73 -9.34 4.08
N ARG A 30 -6.43 -10.61 4.32
CA ARG A 30 -6.34 -11.17 5.66
C ARG A 30 -5.24 -10.47 6.45
N ILE A 31 -4.06 -10.29 5.85
CA ILE A 31 -2.91 -9.63 6.48
C ILE A 31 -3.22 -8.16 6.78
N VAL A 32 -3.78 -7.42 5.82
CA VAL A 32 -4.11 -5.99 6.00
C VAL A 32 -5.19 -5.81 7.07
N ALA A 33 -6.23 -6.65 7.10
CA ALA A 33 -7.25 -6.61 8.14
C ALA A 33 -6.67 -6.86 9.54
N GLN A 34 -5.77 -7.85 9.67
CA GLN A 34 -5.08 -8.13 10.93
C GLN A 34 -4.17 -6.97 11.36
N LEU A 35 -3.44 -6.35 10.41
CA LEU A 35 -2.60 -5.19 10.68
C LEU A 35 -3.42 -4.02 11.24
N ILE A 36 -4.51 -3.66 10.56
CA ILE A 36 -5.37 -2.53 10.96
C ILE A 36 -6.03 -2.81 12.32
N ALA A 37 -6.47 -4.05 12.57
CA ALA A 37 -7.02 -4.43 13.87
C ALA A 37 -5.99 -4.28 15.01
N ARG A 38 -4.71 -4.55 14.74
CA ARG A 38 -3.61 -4.40 15.73
C ARG A 38 -3.10 -2.97 15.86
N ARG A 39 -3.20 -2.16 14.80
CA ARG A 39 -2.74 -0.76 14.75
C ARG A 39 -3.88 0.16 14.26
N PRO A 40 -4.90 0.38 15.10
CA PRO A 40 -6.07 1.19 14.72
C PRO A 40 -5.73 2.68 14.53
N ASP A 41 -4.53 3.11 14.89
CA ASP A 41 -4.01 4.47 14.71
C ASP A 41 -3.52 4.74 13.27
N ILE A 42 -3.41 3.73 12.41
CA ILE A 42 -3.06 3.90 11.00
C ILE A 42 -4.21 4.63 10.28
N ARG A 43 -3.89 5.72 9.57
CA ARG A 43 -4.84 6.45 8.72
C ARG A 43 -4.54 6.32 7.23
N LEU A 44 -3.29 5.98 6.91
CA LEU A 44 -2.77 5.83 5.57
C LEU A 44 -1.85 4.60 5.56
N LEU A 45 -2.15 3.65 4.68
CA LEU A 45 -1.37 2.45 4.46
C LEU A 45 -0.84 2.46 3.03
N PHE A 46 0.46 2.23 2.85
CA PHE A 46 1.07 2.03 1.54
C PHE A 46 1.36 0.55 1.32
N LEU A 47 0.86 0.01 0.22
CA LEU A 47 1.30 -1.28 -0.32
C LEU A 47 2.50 -1.02 -1.23
N VAL A 48 3.69 -1.37 -0.75
CA VAL A 48 4.94 -1.09 -1.47
C VAL A 48 5.30 -2.27 -2.35
N GLY A 49 5.32 -2.05 -3.66
CA GLY A 49 5.79 -3.03 -4.64
C GLY A 49 7.28 -3.36 -4.45
N SER A 50 7.61 -4.63 -4.62
CA SER A 50 8.97 -5.17 -4.56
C SER A 50 9.22 -6.06 -5.78
N CYS A 51 10.48 -6.41 -6.03
CA CYS A 51 10.83 -7.26 -7.19
C CYS A 51 9.99 -8.56 -7.24
N PRO A 52 9.80 -9.31 -6.11
CA PRO A 52 8.96 -10.52 -6.14
C PRO A 52 7.51 -10.26 -6.58
N SER A 53 6.86 -9.24 -6.02
CA SER A 53 5.45 -8.93 -6.35
C SER A 53 5.26 -8.53 -7.81
N GLU A 54 6.24 -7.81 -8.38
CA GLU A 54 6.17 -7.35 -9.78
C GLU A 54 6.47 -8.47 -10.79
N VAL A 55 7.38 -9.38 -10.44
CA VAL A 55 7.71 -10.54 -11.27
C VAL A 55 6.48 -11.45 -11.41
N ILE A 56 5.75 -11.71 -10.33
CA ILE A 56 4.52 -12.52 -10.37
C ILE A 56 3.28 -11.75 -10.82
N LYS A 57 3.42 -10.46 -11.17
CA LYS A 57 2.33 -9.59 -11.63
C LYS A 57 1.18 -9.46 -10.62
N LEU A 58 1.50 -9.36 -9.32
CA LEU A 58 0.52 -9.02 -8.31
C LEU A 58 0.07 -7.56 -8.48
N ASP A 59 -1.18 -7.34 -8.87
CA ASP A 59 -1.75 -6.01 -9.10
C ASP A 59 -2.06 -5.29 -7.78
N LEU A 60 -1.03 -4.69 -7.19
CA LEU A 60 -1.13 -3.92 -5.95
C LEU A 60 -1.96 -2.65 -6.11
N SER A 61 -2.12 -2.13 -7.34
CA SER A 61 -2.95 -0.95 -7.60
C SER A 61 -4.43 -1.27 -7.39
N ARG A 62 -4.88 -2.38 -7.98
CA ARG A 62 -6.23 -2.88 -7.77
C ARG A 62 -6.47 -3.32 -6.32
N ALA A 63 -5.49 -3.95 -5.68
CA ALA A 63 -5.59 -4.31 -4.26
C ALA A 63 -5.73 -3.07 -3.37
N ALA A 64 -4.93 -2.03 -3.59
CA ALA A 64 -5.02 -0.78 -2.84
C ALA A 64 -6.39 -0.12 -3.00
N LEU A 65 -6.94 -0.04 -4.22
CA LEU A 65 -8.27 0.51 -4.46
C LEU A 65 -9.35 -0.27 -3.68
N ARG A 66 -9.33 -1.60 -3.78
CA ARG A 66 -10.30 -2.49 -3.12
C ARG A 66 -10.21 -2.38 -1.59
N LEU A 67 -9.00 -2.36 -1.03
CA LEU A 67 -8.77 -2.22 0.41
C LEU A 67 -9.14 -0.82 0.91
N SER A 68 -8.82 0.23 0.14
CA SER A 68 -9.20 1.61 0.46
C SER A 68 -10.72 1.77 0.54
N GLN A 69 -11.47 1.14 -0.37
CA GLN A 69 -12.93 1.09 -0.32
C GLN A 69 -13.43 0.34 0.93
N LYS A 70 -12.84 -0.82 1.24
CA LYS A 70 -13.22 -1.68 2.38
C LYS A 70 -13.02 -1.00 3.74
N PHE A 71 -11.95 -0.23 3.91
CA PHE A 71 -11.60 0.41 5.19
C PHE A 71 -11.96 1.90 5.25
N SER A 72 -12.64 2.42 4.23
CA SER A 72 -13.17 3.79 4.23
C SER A 72 -14.23 4.00 5.32
N PRO A 73 -14.29 5.18 5.98
CA PRO A 73 -13.39 6.33 5.85
C PRO A 73 -12.17 6.27 6.79
N GLY A 74 -11.99 5.15 7.52
CA GLY A 74 -11.01 5.04 8.60
C GLY A 74 -9.56 4.99 8.14
N VAL A 75 -9.29 4.23 7.08
CA VAL A 75 -7.94 4.04 6.52
C VAL A 75 -7.97 4.20 5.01
N ARG A 76 -7.11 5.07 4.49
CA ARG A 76 -6.82 5.17 3.05
C ARG A 76 -5.68 4.20 2.71
N VAL A 77 -5.85 3.42 1.64
CA VAL A 77 -4.79 2.53 1.14
C VAL A 77 -4.32 3.01 -0.23
N LEU A 78 -3.01 3.17 -0.38
CA LEU A 78 -2.34 3.54 -1.62
C LEU A 78 -1.29 2.49 -1.99
N ASN A 79 -0.75 2.57 -3.19
CA ASN A 79 0.37 1.74 -3.62
C ASN A 79 1.42 2.60 -4.34
N TYR A 80 2.66 2.15 -4.29
CA TYR A 80 3.74 2.62 -5.15
C TYR A 80 4.80 1.52 -5.26
N SER A 81 5.64 1.57 -6.30
CA SER A 81 6.78 0.65 -6.43
C SER A 81 7.99 1.17 -5.66
N GLY A 82 8.57 0.30 -4.82
CA GLY A 82 9.89 0.48 -4.21
C GLY A 82 10.87 -0.60 -4.68
N SER A 83 10.58 -1.22 -5.81
CA SER A 83 11.32 -2.35 -6.36
C SER A 83 12.66 -1.94 -6.94
N GLY A 84 13.68 -2.78 -6.77
CA GLY A 84 15.02 -2.51 -7.30
C GLY A 84 15.13 -2.62 -8.82
N ILE A 85 14.11 -3.16 -9.50
CA ILE A 85 14.05 -3.15 -10.97
C ILE A 85 13.43 -1.88 -11.55
N GLU A 86 12.69 -1.11 -10.75
CA GLU A 86 12.02 0.13 -11.17
C GLU A 86 12.60 1.40 -10.51
N THR A 87 13.15 1.27 -9.30
CA THR A 87 13.56 2.40 -8.47
C THR A 87 14.96 2.20 -7.89
N THR A 88 15.69 3.30 -7.69
CA THR A 88 17.00 3.36 -7.03
C THR A 88 16.94 4.32 -5.85
N PHE A 89 17.16 3.78 -4.64
CA PHE A 89 17.30 4.53 -3.39
C PHE A 89 16.21 5.59 -3.18
N THR A 90 16.52 6.88 -3.36
CA THR A 90 15.60 8.01 -3.12
C THR A 90 14.42 8.05 -4.08
N GLN A 91 14.44 7.34 -5.20
CA GLN A 91 13.30 7.25 -6.11
C GLN A 91 12.06 6.60 -5.47
N GLY A 92 12.23 5.83 -4.39
CA GLY A 92 11.09 5.35 -3.61
C GLY A 92 10.30 6.48 -2.95
N GLU A 93 10.94 7.59 -2.58
CA GLU A 93 10.25 8.78 -2.06
C GLU A 93 9.44 9.46 -3.15
N ASP A 94 10.02 9.62 -4.35
CA ASP A 94 9.32 10.18 -5.52
C ASP A 94 8.06 9.38 -5.86
N ALA A 95 8.18 8.05 -5.95
CA ALA A 95 7.05 7.15 -6.21
C ALA A 95 5.99 7.21 -5.10
N CYS A 96 6.41 7.28 -3.83
CA CYS A 96 5.51 7.43 -2.69
C CYS A 96 4.70 8.74 -2.77
N LEU A 97 5.37 9.87 -3.01
CA LEU A 97 4.72 11.17 -3.12
C LEU A 97 3.82 11.26 -4.35
N ALA A 98 4.25 10.72 -5.49
CA ALA A 98 3.44 10.65 -6.71
C ALA A 98 2.12 9.89 -6.48
N SER A 99 2.12 8.83 -5.66
CA SER A 99 0.91 8.08 -5.32
C SER A 99 -0.13 8.88 -4.52
N LEU A 100 0.29 9.95 -3.84
CA LEU A 100 -0.59 10.83 -3.06
C LEU A 100 -1.29 11.86 -3.94
N VAL A 101 -0.67 12.28 -5.04
CA VAL A 101 -1.14 13.39 -5.88
C VAL A 101 -2.58 13.19 -6.37
N PRO A 102 -2.99 12.02 -6.91
CA PRO A 102 -4.37 11.82 -7.38
C PRO A 102 -5.41 11.89 -6.24
N ALA A 103 -5.00 11.65 -5.00
CA ALA A 103 -5.86 11.65 -3.83
C ALA A 103 -5.79 12.97 -3.04
N ALA A 104 -5.06 13.97 -3.54
CA ALA A 104 -4.99 15.29 -2.97
C ALA A 104 -6.35 16.00 -3.11
N PRO A 105 -6.79 16.78 -2.10
CA PRO A 105 -7.98 17.59 -2.26
C PRO A 105 -7.77 18.60 -3.40
N PRO A 106 -8.82 18.91 -4.17
CA PRO A 106 -8.73 19.98 -5.16
C PRO A 106 -8.39 21.30 -4.46
N THR A 107 -7.67 22.16 -5.15
CA THR A 107 -7.42 23.52 -4.70
C THR A 107 -8.77 24.21 -4.47
N ARG A 108 -9.01 24.71 -3.25
CA ARG A 108 -10.15 25.59 -3.01
C ARG A 108 -9.81 26.94 -3.61
N THR A 109 -10.56 27.35 -4.62
CA THR A 109 -10.45 28.69 -5.19
C THR A 109 -11.10 29.70 -4.24
N SER A 110 -10.64 30.95 -4.22
CA SER A 110 -11.21 32.01 -3.35
C SER A 110 -12.71 32.25 -3.56
N GLU A 111 -13.26 31.81 -4.69
CA GLU A 111 -14.69 31.87 -5.02
C GLU A 111 -15.54 30.83 -4.26
N ASP A 112 -14.94 29.74 -3.74
CA ASP A 112 -15.66 28.70 -2.99
C ASP A 112 -15.94 29.07 -1.51
N GLN A 113 -15.55 30.29 -1.09
CA GLN A 113 -15.68 30.80 0.28
C GLN A 113 -16.72 31.92 0.44
N LEU A 114 -17.41 32.29 -0.65
CA LEU A 114 -18.53 33.25 -0.68
C LEU A 114 -19.86 32.49 -0.75
#